data_AF-A0A453NKT6-F1
#
_entry.id   AF-A0A453NKT6-F1
#
_cell.length_a   1.000
_cell.length_b   1.000
_cell.length_c   1.000
_cell.angle_alpha   90.00
_cell.angle_beta   90.00
_cell.angle_gamma   90.00
#
_symmetry.space_group_name_H-M   'P 1'
#
loop_
_entity.id
_entity.type
_entity.pdbx_description
1 polymer ?
#
loop_
_entity_poly.entity_id
_entity_poly.type
_entity_poly.pdbx_seq_one_letter_code
_entity_poly.pdbx_strand_id
1 'polypeptide(L)'
;NDPSLAQAILGDDITELQNILRSHHQQRLQLKRKQEEELALLYADPFDVEAQKKIEAAIRQKGIDENWEAAIEHNPEAFGRVVMLYVDMEVNGVPLKAFVDSGAQSTIISKDCAERCGLLRLLDQRYRGVAIGVGQSEILGRIHVAAIK
;
A
#
# COMPACT_ATOMS: atom_id res chain seq x y z
N ASN A 1 -22.45 29.91 -7.77
CA ASN A 1 -23.83 29.61 -7.32
C ASN A 1 -23.74 28.98 -5.96
N ASP A 2 -24.15 29.70 -4.92
CA ASP A 2 -24.08 29.26 -3.53
C ASP A 2 -25.50 29.14 -2.96
N PRO A 3 -26.06 27.91 -2.91
CA PRO A 3 -27.43 27.67 -2.46
C PRO A 3 -27.65 28.08 -1.01
N SER A 4 -26.63 27.95 -0.15
CA SER A 4 -26.72 28.24 1.28
C SER A 4 -26.94 29.74 1.54
N LEU A 5 -26.23 30.59 0.79
CA LEU A 5 -26.40 32.04 0.84
C LEU A 5 -27.78 32.47 0.30
N ALA A 6 -28.26 31.83 -0.77
CA ALA A 6 -29.58 32.13 -1.34
C ALA A 6 -30.73 31.79 -0.36
N GLN A 7 -30.57 30.69 0.38
CA GLN A 7 -31.56 30.21 1.33
C GLN A 7 -31.59 31.07 2.61
N ALA A 8 -30.43 31.54 3.07
CA ALA A 8 -30.35 32.49 4.20
C ALA A 8 -30.97 33.87 3.86
N ILE A 9 -30.86 34.33 2.60
CA ILE A 9 -31.50 35.58 2.14
C ILE A 9 -33.03 35.43 2.07
N LEU A 10 -33.54 34.26 1.67
CA LEU A 10 -34.98 33.98 1.56
C LEU A 10 -35.64 33.66 2.90
N GLY A 11 -34.88 33.13 3.87
CA GLY A 11 -35.36 32.72 5.19
C GLY A 11 -35.41 33.83 6.25
N ASP A 12 -34.92 35.04 5.95
CA ASP A 12 -34.83 36.20 6.86
C ASP A 12 -34.03 35.92 8.16
N ASP A 13 -33.18 34.88 8.17
CA ASP A 13 -32.28 34.58 9.28
C ASP A 13 -30.99 35.41 9.15
N ILE A 14 -31.04 36.58 9.76
CA ILE A 14 -29.96 37.57 9.78
C ILE A 14 -28.68 37.00 10.41
N THR A 15 -28.80 36.09 11.37
CA THR A 15 -27.66 35.55 12.12
C THR A 15 -26.89 34.55 11.27
N GLU A 16 -27.61 33.66 10.58
CA GLU A 16 -27.02 32.70 9.66
C GLU A 16 -26.41 33.39 8.44
N LEU A 17 -27.09 34.42 7.90
CA LEU A 17 -26.55 35.25 6.83
C LEU A 17 -25.23 35.95 7.23
N GLN A 18 -25.15 36.52 8.44
CA GLN A 18 -23.92 37.13 8.94
C GLN A 18 -22.76 36.13 9.06
N ASN A 19 -23.03 34.90 9.51
CA ASN A 19 -22.01 33.87 9.65
C ASN A 19 -21.47 33.40 8.29
N ILE A 20 -22.36 33.18 7.32
CA ILE A 20 -21.96 32.80 5.94
C ILE A 20 -21.11 33.90 5.31
N LEU A 21 -21.52 35.17 5.44
CA LEU A 21 -20.77 36.30 4.88
C LEU A 21 -19.38 36.46 5.52
N ARG A 22 -19.26 36.25 6.84
CA ARG A 22 -17.96 36.27 7.54
C ARG A 22 -17.04 35.14 7.07
N SER A 23 -17.58 33.92 6.95
CA SER A 23 -16.84 32.76 6.45
C SER A 23 -16.33 33.00 5.03
N HIS A 24 -17.19 33.46 4.13
CA HIS A 24 -16.83 33.80 2.75
C HIS A 24 -15.78 34.91 2.67
N HIS A 25 -15.91 35.95 3.50
CA HIS A 25 -14.93 37.01 3.54
C HIS A 25 -13.56 36.50 3.99
N GLN A 26 -13.51 35.66 5.03
CA GLN A 26 -12.28 35.02 5.51
C GLN A 26 -11.66 34.11 4.44
N GLN A 27 -12.46 33.29 3.75
CA GLN A 27 -12.00 32.42 2.68
C GLN A 27 -11.40 33.23 1.51
N ARG A 28 -12.07 34.32 1.09
CA ARG A 28 -11.56 35.20 0.02
C ARG A 28 -10.25 35.90 0.43
N LEU A 29 -10.14 36.32 1.68
CA LEU A 29 -8.90 36.90 2.23
C LEU A 29 -7.75 35.88 2.23
N GLN A 30 -8.02 34.63 2.62
CA GLN A 30 -7.01 33.56 2.58
C GLN A 30 -6.57 33.24 1.16
N LEU A 31 -7.51 33.16 0.20
CA LEU A 31 -7.18 32.90 -1.20
C LEU A 31 -6.33 34.04 -1.79
N LYS A 32 -6.71 35.29 -1.50
CA LYS A 32 -5.94 36.47 -1.93
C LYS A 32 -4.52 36.46 -1.36
N ARG A 33 -4.37 36.18 -0.06
CA ARG A 33 -3.05 36.07 0.58
C ARG A 33 -2.18 34.99 -0.08
N LYS A 34 -2.74 33.80 -0.33
CA LYS A 34 -2.01 32.74 -1.03
C LYS A 34 -1.58 33.16 -2.44
N GLN A 35 -2.48 33.80 -3.19
CA GLN A 35 -2.14 34.34 -4.52
C GLN A 35 -1.06 35.42 -4.45
N GLU A 36 -1.14 36.35 -3.49
CA GLU A 36 -0.14 37.40 -3.32
C GLU A 36 1.24 36.82 -2.94
N GLU A 37 1.28 35.80 -2.08
CA GLU A 37 2.50 35.07 -1.73
C GLU A 37 3.10 34.33 -2.94
N GLU A 38 2.27 33.67 -3.74
CA GLU A 38 2.67 32.95 -4.95
C GLU A 38 3.18 33.93 -6.04
N LEU A 39 2.50 35.07 -6.20
CA LEU A 39 2.90 36.13 -7.14
C LEU A 39 4.21 36.80 -6.69
N ALA A 40 4.38 37.05 -5.38
CA ALA A 40 5.62 37.61 -4.83
C ALA A 40 6.81 36.65 -5.02
N LEU A 41 6.58 35.35 -4.92
CA LEU A 41 7.56 34.31 -5.25
C LEU A 41 7.95 34.31 -6.74
N LEU A 42 6.98 34.51 -7.64
CA LEU A 42 7.20 34.60 -9.09
C LEU A 42 7.96 35.87 -9.51
N TYR A 43 7.75 36.97 -8.79
CA TYR A 43 8.42 38.26 -9.02
C TYR A 43 9.69 38.46 -8.17
N ALA A 44 10.01 37.52 -7.28
CA ALA A 44 11.24 37.57 -6.50
C ALA A 44 12.46 37.47 -7.44
N ASP A 45 13.50 38.22 -7.10
CA ASP A 45 14.78 38.18 -7.81
C ASP A 45 15.28 36.71 -7.88
N PRO A 46 15.73 36.19 -9.04
CA PRO A 46 16.35 34.87 -9.16
C PRO A 46 17.50 34.60 -8.18
N PHE A 47 18.13 35.67 -7.65
CA PHE A 47 19.19 35.62 -6.64
C PHE A 47 18.71 35.82 -5.19
N ASP A 48 17.39 35.92 -4.95
CA ASP A 48 16.82 35.95 -3.62
C ASP A 48 16.96 34.58 -2.94
N VAL A 49 17.67 34.57 -1.81
CA VAL A 49 17.96 33.38 -1.02
C VAL A 49 16.69 32.75 -0.46
N GLU A 50 15.66 33.54 -0.13
CA GLU A 50 14.39 32.99 0.33
C GLU A 50 13.61 32.30 -0.79
N ALA A 51 13.61 32.86 -1.99
CA ALA A 51 13.00 32.26 -3.17
C ALA A 51 13.70 30.94 -3.54
N GLN A 52 15.04 30.93 -3.56
CA GLN A 52 15.82 29.70 -3.80
C GLN A 52 15.54 28.62 -2.77
N LYS A 53 15.44 28.97 -1.48
CA LYS A 53 15.13 28.01 -0.41
C LYS A 53 13.73 27.41 -0.55
N LYS A 54 12.74 28.21 -0.99
CA LYS A 54 11.39 27.72 -1.27
C LYS A 54 11.36 26.81 -2.50
N ILE A 55 12.11 27.16 -3.55
CA ILE A 55 12.27 26.30 -4.74
C ILE A 55 12.93 24.98 -4.37
N GLU A 56 14.01 25.01 -3.58
CA GLU A 56 14.69 23.81 -3.08
C GLU A 56 13.75 22.92 -2.27
N ALA A 57 12.97 23.49 -1.36
CA ALA A 57 11.98 22.76 -0.57
C ALA A 57 10.90 22.11 -1.45
N ALA A 58 10.42 22.82 -2.48
CA ALA A 58 9.44 22.29 -3.43
C ALA A 58 10.01 21.13 -4.26
N ILE A 59 11.25 21.26 -4.78
CA ILE A 59 11.93 20.17 -5.51
C ILE A 59 12.12 18.95 -4.61
N ARG A 60 12.56 19.17 -3.36
CA ARG A 60 12.74 18.09 -2.39
C ARG A 60 11.42 17.37 -2.09
N GLN A 61 10.35 18.11 -1.85
CA GLN A 61 9.03 17.51 -1.60
C GLN A 61 8.57 16.70 -2.80
N LYS A 62 8.72 17.24 -4.02
CA LYS A 62 8.40 16.52 -5.26
C LYS A 62 9.16 15.20 -5.38
N GLY A 63 10.45 15.18 -5.08
CA GLY A 63 11.24 13.95 -5.11
C GLY A 63 10.81 12.92 -4.06
N ILE A 64 10.33 13.36 -2.89
CA ILE A 64 9.75 12.49 -1.87
C ILE A 64 8.43 11.89 -2.37
N ASP A 65 7.58 12.71 -2.96
CA ASP A 65 6.26 12.30 -3.48
C ASP A 65 6.42 11.31 -4.65
N GLU A 66 7.32 11.60 -5.61
CA GLU A 66 7.65 10.69 -6.72
C GLU A 66 8.17 9.34 -6.23
N ASN A 67 9.06 9.34 -5.23
CA ASN A 67 9.57 8.10 -4.63
C ASN A 67 8.48 7.34 -3.86
N TRP A 68 7.58 8.05 -3.18
CA TRP A 68 6.47 7.44 -2.46
C TRP A 68 5.47 6.78 -3.43
N GLU A 69 5.12 7.45 -4.53
CA GLU A 69 4.28 6.86 -5.59
C GLU A 69 4.93 5.61 -6.18
N ALA A 70 6.22 5.68 -6.52
CA ALA A 70 6.96 4.52 -7.02
C ALA A 70 6.97 3.36 -6.02
N ALA A 71 7.12 3.66 -4.73
CA ALA A 71 7.12 2.66 -3.67
C ALA A 71 5.74 2.02 -3.47
N ILE A 72 4.64 2.76 -3.65
CA ILE A 72 3.28 2.18 -3.63
C ILE A 72 3.06 1.25 -4.83
N GLU A 73 3.51 1.67 -6.02
CA GLU A 73 3.32 0.89 -7.24
C GLU A 73 4.12 -0.42 -7.23
N HIS A 74 5.39 -0.35 -6.81
CA HIS A 74 6.33 -1.47 -6.93
C HIS A 74 6.50 -2.25 -5.63
N ASN A 75 6.23 -1.64 -4.48
CA ASN A 75 6.38 -2.27 -3.17
C ASN A 75 5.18 -1.97 -2.26
N PRO A 76 3.94 -2.34 -2.67
CA PRO A 76 2.74 -2.09 -1.88
C PRO A 76 2.81 -2.77 -0.49
N GLU A 77 3.61 -3.84 -0.37
CA GLU A 77 3.85 -4.57 0.87
C GLU A 77 4.53 -3.71 1.96
N ALA A 78 5.27 -2.66 1.59
CA ALA A 78 5.88 -1.74 2.54
C ALA A 78 4.87 -0.82 3.26
N PHE A 79 3.68 -0.63 2.67
CA PHE A 79 2.66 0.30 3.17
C PHE A 79 1.38 -0.39 3.63
N GLY A 80 1.16 -1.64 3.22
CA GLY A 80 0.00 -2.45 3.55
C GLY A 80 0.33 -3.67 4.41
N ARG A 81 -0.68 -4.17 5.13
CA ARG A 81 -0.56 -5.45 5.85
C ARG A 81 -0.82 -6.59 4.86
N VAL A 82 0.24 -7.28 4.44
CA VAL A 82 0.12 -8.46 3.57
C VAL A 82 -0.49 -9.60 4.38
N VAL A 83 -1.59 -10.17 3.87
CA VAL A 83 -2.23 -11.35 4.47
C VAL A 83 -1.78 -12.57 3.71
N MET A 84 -1.18 -13.53 4.43
CA MET A 84 -0.80 -14.81 3.87
C MET A 84 -2.06 -15.62 3.53
N LEU A 85 -2.12 -16.14 2.30
CA LEU A 85 -3.26 -16.92 1.81
C LEU A 85 -3.16 -18.37 2.28
N TYR A 86 -4.23 -18.86 2.89
CA TYR A 86 -4.36 -20.26 3.30
C TYR A 86 -5.68 -20.84 2.83
N VAL A 87 -5.65 -22.11 2.41
CA VAL A 87 -6.86 -22.87 2.05
C VAL A 87 -6.92 -24.14 2.89
N ASP A 88 -8.13 -24.53 3.27
CA ASP A 88 -8.38 -25.85 3.86
C ASP A 88 -8.28 -26.92 2.76
N MET A 89 -7.58 -28.01 3.06
CA MET A 89 -7.23 -29.07 2.11
C MET A 89 -7.16 -30.41 2.83
N GLU A 90 -7.38 -31.50 2.12
CA GLU A 90 -7.16 -32.85 2.62
C GLU A 90 -6.07 -33.53 1.80
N VAL A 91 -5.06 -34.11 2.46
CA VAL A 91 -4.01 -34.92 1.82
C VAL A 91 -4.06 -36.32 2.38
N ASN A 92 -4.36 -37.29 1.51
CA ASN A 92 -4.50 -38.71 1.88
C ASN A 92 -5.43 -38.94 3.10
N GLY A 93 -6.58 -38.25 3.14
CA GLY A 93 -7.54 -38.37 4.25
C GLY A 93 -7.27 -37.46 5.45
N VAL A 94 -6.16 -36.70 5.45
CA VAL A 94 -5.76 -35.86 6.59
C VAL A 94 -6.05 -34.38 6.29
N PRO A 95 -6.92 -33.71 7.06
CA PRO A 95 -7.19 -32.28 6.88
C PRO A 95 -6.01 -31.43 7.34
N LEU A 96 -5.68 -30.40 6.57
CA LEU A 96 -4.60 -29.44 6.82
C LEU A 96 -4.90 -28.08 6.19
N LYS A 97 -4.14 -27.06 6.57
CA LYS A 97 -4.12 -25.75 5.91
C LYS A 97 -2.91 -25.67 4.99
N ALA A 98 -3.13 -25.41 3.71
CA ALA A 98 -2.08 -25.19 2.73
C ALA A 98 -1.81 -23.69 2.57
N PHE A 99 -0.54 -23.29 2.63
CA PHE A 99 -0.10 -21.94 2.28
C PHE A 99 -0.07 -21.79 0.76
N VAL A 100 -0.66 -20.73 0.23
CA VAL A 100 -0.73 -20.47 -1.21
C VAL A 100 0.32 -19.42 -1.58
N ASP A 101 1.30 -19.85 -2.36
CA ASP A 101 2.42 -19.03 -2.83
C ASP A 101 2.62 -19.22 -4.33
N SER A 102 2.28 -18.19 -5.11
CA SER A 102 2.50 -18.19 -6.57
C SER A 102 3.96 -17.96 -6.96
N GLY A 103 4.81 -17.51 -6.03
CA GLY A 103 6.24 -17.31 -6.24
C GLY A 103 7.08 -18.59 -6.06
N ALA A 104 6.50 -19.64 -5.47
CA ALA A 104 7.19 -20.90 -5.28
C ALA A 104 7.21 -21.73 -6.58
N GLN A 105 8.41 -22.15 -7.02
CA GLN A 105 8.57 -23.01 -8.21
C GLN A 105 8.02 -24.43 -8.00
N SER A 106 7.89 -24.88 -6.74
CA SER A 106 7.43 -26.23 -6.41
C SER A 106 6.66 -26.22 -5.10
N THR A 107 5.66 -27.08 -5.00
CA THR A 107 4.94 -27.33 -3.75
C THR A 107 5.83 -28.11 -2.79
N ILE A 108 5.91 -27.66 -1.54
CA ILE A 108 6.73 -28.26 -0.50
C ILE A 108 5.83 -28.77 0.64
N ILE A 109 6.17 -29.93 1.18
CA ILE A 109 5.55 -30.47 2.40
C ILE A 109 6.66 -30.78 3.41
N SER A 110 6.45 -30.42 4.68
CA SER A 110 7.40 -30.76 5.74
C SER A 110 7.41 -32.27 5.99
N LYS A 111 8.54 -32.79 6.50
CA LYS A 111 8.68 -34.21 6.85
C LYS A 111 7.58 -34.65 7.82
N ASP A 112 7.35 -33.89 8.88
CA ASP A 112 6.36 -34.22 9.91
C ASP A 112 4.93 -34.22 9.35
N CYS A 113 4.63 -33.31 8.41
CA CYS A 113 3.33 -33.30 7.73
C CYS A 113 3.18 -34.50 6.79
N ALA A 114 4.22 -34.86 6.04
CA ALA A 114 4.23 -36.04 5.18
C ALA A 114 4.09 -37.34 5.99
N GLU A 115 4.68 -37.42 7.18
CA GLU A 115 4.54 -38.55 8.11
C GLU A 115 3.10 -38.66 8.63
N ARG A 116 2.52 -37.56 9.10
CA ARG A 116 1.11 -37.50 9.52
C ARG A 116 0.16 -37.91 8.40
N CYS A 117 0.46 -37.53 7.15
CA CYS A 117 -0.33 -37.89 5.98
C CYS A 117 -0.02 -39.32 5.46
N GLY A 118 0.88 -40.09 6.09
CA GLY A 118 1.23 -41.46 5.66
C GLY A 118 1.96 -41.53 4.32
N LEU A 119 2.64 -40.46 3.92
CA LEU A 119 3.27 -40.32 2.60
C LEU A 119 4.74 -40.74 2.56
N LEU A 120 5.40 -40.95 3.70
CA LEU A 120 6.84 -41.27 3.73
C LEU A 120 7.20 -42.54 2.95
N ARG A 121 6.26 -43.50 2.83
CA ARG A 121 6.41 -44.71 2.00
C ARG A 121 6.54 -44.43 0.50
N LEU A 122 6.13 -43.24 0.05
CA LEU A 122 6.18 -42.79 -1.34
C LEU A 122 7.38 -41.86 -1.60
N LEU A 123 8.23 -41.62 -0.59
CA LEU A 123 9.37 -40.70 -0.70
C LEU A 123 10.48 -41.30 -1.55
N ASP A 124 10.66 -40.75 -2.75
CA ASP A 124 11.76 -41.11 -3.63
C ASP A 124 13.01 -40.30 -3.29
N GLN A 125 13.97 -40.93 -2.63
CA GLN A 125 15.21 -40.29 -2.18
C GLN A 125 16.21 -40.01 -3.31
N ARG A 126 15.97 -40.50 -4.55
CA ARG A 126 16.81 -40.15 -5.70
C ARG A 126 16.72 -38.66 -6.07
N TYR A 127 15.65 -38.00 -5.63
CA TYR A 127 15.39 -36.58 -5.84
C TYR A 127 15.77 -35.72 -4.63
N ARG A 128 16.77 -36.16 -3.86
CA ARG A 128 17.38 -35.35 -2.81
C ARG A 128 18.06 -34.11 -3.38
N GLY A 129 18.09 -33.04 -2.60
CA GLY A 129 18.68 -31.79 -3.03
C GLY A 129 18.57 -30.71 -1.96
N VAL A 130 18.66 -29.46 -2.40
CA VAL A 130 18.53 -28.29 -1.52
C VAL A 130 17.49 -27.35 -2.14
N ALA A 131 16.51 -26.94 -1.35
CA ALA A 131 15.60 -25.87 -1.70
C ALA A 131 16.24 -24.53 -1.31
N ILE A 132 16.21 -23.59 -2.26
CA ILE A 132 16.77 -22.24 -2.11
C ILE A 132 15.63 -21.23 -2.26
N GLY A 133 15.52 -20.34 -1.29
CA GLY A 133 14.56 -19.23 -1.26
C GLY A 133 15.00 -18.22 -0.21
N VAL A 134 14.12 -17.87 0.73
CA VAL A 134 14.50 -17.12 1.95
C VAL A 134 15.17 -18.08 2.94
N GLY A 135 16.37 -18.53 2.60
CA GLY A 135 17.13 -19.56 3.32
C GLY A 135 17.41 -20.80 2.47
N GLN A 136 18.12 -21.76 3.07
CA GLN A 136 18.42 -23.07 2.48
C GLN A 136 17.84 -24.17 3.35
N SER A 137 17.22 -25.17 2.73
CA SER A 137 16.68 -26.34 3.43
C SER A 137 16.94 -27.61 2.61
N GLU A 138 17.27 -28.71 3.30
CA GLU A 138 17.48 -29.99 2.65
C GLU A 138 16.15 -30.57 2.14
N ILE A 139 16.13 -30.98 0.87
CA ILE A 139 15.04 -31.77 0.29
C ILE A 139 15.37 -33.25 0.50
N LEU A 140 14.56 -33.91 1.33
CA LEU A 140 14.73 -35.32 1.68
C LEU A 140 14.43 -36.29 0.51
N GLY A 141 13.66 -35.84 -0.48
CA GLY A 141 13.22 -36.60 -1.64
C GLY A 141 11.96 -35.99 -2.27
N ARG A 142 11.32 -36.74 -3.17
CA ARG A 142 10.08 -36.31 -3.86
C ARG A 142 8.97 -37.33 -3.70
N ILE A 143 7.76 -36.84 -3.42
CA ILE A 143 6.51 -37.62 -3.55
C ILE A 143 5.93 -37.28 -4.91
N HIS A 144 5.82 -38.27 -5.80
CA HIS A 144 5.40 -38.03 -7.19
C HIS A 144 3.91 -37.75 -7.32
N VAL A 145 3.08 -38.43 -6.51
CA VAL A 145 1.62 -38.29 -6.49
C VAL A 145 1.11 -38.52 -5.07
N ALA A 146 0.14 -37.71 -4.64
CA ALA A 146 -0.66 -37.92 -3.42
C ALA A 146 -2.12 -37.59 -3.72
N ALA A 147 -3.05 -38.28 -3.05
CA ALA A 147 -4.48 -37.96 -3.14
C ALA A 147 -4.76 -36.65 -2.41
N ILE A 148 -5.45 -35.72 -3.08
CA ILE A 148 -5.71 -34.36 -2.61
C ILE A 148 -7.21 -34.05 -2.81
N LYS A 149 -7.83 -33.35 -1.86
CA LYS A 149 -9.17 -32.77 -1.97
C LYS A 149 -9.24 -31.36 -1.39
#